data_AF-A0A124JYS0-F1
#
_entry.id   AF-A0A124JYS0-F1
#
_cell.length_a   1.000
_cell.length_b   1.000
_cell.length_c   1.000
_cell.angle_alpha   90.00
_cell.angle_beta   90.00
_cell.angle_gamma   90.00
#
_symmetry.space_group_name_H-M   'P 1'
#
loop_
_entity.id
_entity.type
_entity.pdbx_description
1 polymer ?
#
loop_
_entity_poly.entity_id
_entity_poly.type
_entity_poly.pdbx_seq_one_letter_code
_entity_poly.pdbx_strand_id
1 'polypeptide(L)' 'MSIIATIRNSATGQPIQKMTFQRMPKPWVTFHLATGEMVTADRVNVGKPAPGKFIAPVENWVTPKSA' A
#
# COMPACT_ATOMS: atom_id res chain seq x y z
N MET A 1 15.81 3.81 5.63
CA MET A 1 15.26 3.79 4.26
C MET A 1 13.75 3.83 4.35
N SER A 2 13.11 4.81 3.71
CA SER A 2 11.65 4.94 3.68
C SER A 2 11.08 4.24 2.44
N ILE A 3 10.00 3.47 2.62
CA ILE A 3 9.32 2.73 1.55
C ILE A 3 8.08 3.51 1.16
N ILE A 4 7.97 3.90 -0.10
CA ILE A 4 6.77 4.54 -0.64
C ILE A 4 5.89 3.43 -1.20
N ALA A 5 4.76 3.17 -0.55
CA ALA A 5 3.79 2.20 -1.00
C ALA A 5 2.53 2.89 -1.57
N THR A 6 2.02 2.37 -2.67
CA THR A 6 0.72 2.76 -3.22
C THR A 6 -0.36 1.93 -2.53
N ILE A 7 -1.24 2.59 -1.80
CA ILE A 7 -2.43 1.96 -1.23
C ILE A 7 -3.46 1.78 -2.34
N ARG A 8 -3.96 0.57 -2.54
CA ARG A 8 -4.88 0.21 -3.60
C ARG A 8 -6.11 -0.46 -3.03
N ASN A 9 -7.29 -0.14 -3.56
CA ASN A 9 -8.52 -0.80 -3.18
C ASN A 9 -8.57 -2.20 -3.82
N SER A 10 -8.77 -3.24 -2.99
CA SER A 10 -8.94 -4.63 -3.41
C SER A 10 -10.21 -4.88 -4.22
N ALA A 11 -11.29 -4.17 -3.90
CA ALA A 11 -12.60 -4.30 -4.55
C ALA A 11 -12.62 -3.61 -5.92
N THR A 12 -12.07 -2.39 -6.03
CA THR A 12 -12.13 -1.61 -7.28
C THR A 12 -10.86 -1.73 -8.13
N GLY A 13 -9.75 -2.22 -7.56
CA GLY A 13 -8.45 -2.28 -8.23
C GLY A 13 -7.76 -0.93 -8.41
N GLN A 14 -8.37 0.17 -7.97
CA GLN A 14 -7.88 1.52 -8.16
C GLN A 14 -6.93 1.96 -7.04
N PRO A 15 -5.90 2.78 -7.35
CA PRO A 15 -5.06 3.38 -6.33
C PRO A 15 -5.85 4.40 -5.51
N ILE A 16 -5.77 4.30 -4.19
CA ILE A 16 -6.41 5.23 -3.25
C ILE A 16 -5.46 6.40 -2.97
N GLN A 17 -4.23 6.09 -2.52
CA GLN A 17 -3.23 7.10 -2.14
C GLN A 17 -1.82 6.50 -2.11
N LYS A 18 -0.79 7.33 -1.94
CA LYS A 18 0.58 6.87 -1.63
C LYS A 18 0.89 7.18 -0.17
N MET A 19 1.55 6.24 0.50
CA MET A 19 2.00 6.41 1.88
C MET A 19 3.45 6.00 2.03
N THR A 20 4.14 6.69 2.92
CA THR A 20 5.53 6.40 3.26
C THR A 20 5.57 5.57 4.53
N PHE A 21 6.17 4.39 4.47
CA PHE A 21 6.38 3.50 5.60
C PHE A 21 7.86 3.54 6.01
N GLN A 22 8.13 3.50 7.31
CA GLN A 22 9.49 3.42 7.84
C GLN A 22 10.12 2.02 7.65
N ARG A 23 9.30 0.99 7.51
CA ARG A 23 9.69 -0.41 7.28
C ARG A 23 8.75 -1.05 6.28
N MET A 24 9.09 -2.25 5.82
CA MET A 24 8.25 -2.99 4.88
C MET A 24 6.89 -3.26 5.52
N PRO A 25 5.77 -2.82 4.91
CA PRO A 25 4.45 -3.14 5.42
C PRO A 25 4.25 -4.66 5.35
N LYS A 26 3.75 -5.23 6.45
CA LYS A 26 3.35 -6.62 6.51
C LYS A 26 1.90 -6.76 6.00
N PRO A 27 1.53 -7.90 5.40
CA PRO A 27 0.13 -8.26 5.28
C PRO A 27 -0.56 -8.23 6.65
N TRP A 28 -1.85 -7.90 6.65
CA TRP A 28 -2.73 -7.81 7.82
C TRP A 28 -2.39 -6.72 8.83
N VAL A 29 -1.49 -5.81 8.49
CA VAL A 29 -1.26 -4.61 9.31
C VAL A 29 -2.42 -3.63 9.17
N THR A 30 -2.91 -3.12 10.29
CA THR A 30 -3.92 -2.06 10.32
C THR A 30 -3.24 -0.70 10.36
N PHE A 31 -3.71 0.24 9.55
CA PHE A 31 -3.21 1.61 9.50
C PHE A 31 -4.33 2.58 9.10
N HIS A 32 -4.10 3.86 9.36
CA HIS A 32 -5.04 4.91 8.96
C HIS A 32 -4.69 5.45 7.57
N LEU A 33 -5.69 5.56 6.71
CA LEU A 33 -5.61 6.33 5.48
C LEU A 33 -5.51 7.83 5.79
N ALA A 34 -5.16 8.64 4.79
CA ALA A 34 -5.10 10.10 4.97
C ALA A 34 -6.49 10.70 5.23
N THR A 35 -7.54 9.96 4.86
CA THR A 35 -8.95 10.27 5.17
C THR A 35 -9.31 10.04 6.64
N GLY A 36 -8.44 9.41 7.44
CA GLY A 36 -8.70 8.99 8.82
C GLY A 36 -9.32 7.59 8.93
N GLU A 37 -9.75 6.99 7.81
CA GLU A 37 -10.32 5.64 7.78
C GLU A 37 -9.27 4.61 8.18
N MET A 38 -9.63 3.74 9.14
CA MET A 38 -8.80 2.63 9.57
C MET A 38 -9.02 1.44 8.63
N VAL A 39 -7.96 1.04 7.95
CA VAL A 39 -7.97 -0.07 6.99
C VAL A 39 -6.96 -1.14 7.39
N THR A 40 -7.23 -2.38 7.00
CA THR A 40 -6.32 -3.50 7.17
C THR A 40 -5.75 -3.89 5.81
N ALA A 41 -4.43 -4.08 5.74
CA ALA A 41 -3.76 -4.61 4.56
C ALA A 41 -4.19 -6.06 4.31
N ASP A 42 -4.85 -6.34 3.20
CA ASP A 42 -5.19 -7.71 2.81
C ASP A 42 -3.97 -8.44 2.25
N ARG A 43 -3.21 -7.74 1.41
CA ARG A 43 -1.98 -8.25 0.80
C ARG A 43 -1.03 -7.13 0.44
N VAL A 44 0.25 -7.43 0.45
CA VAL A 44 1.31 -6.53 0.01
C VAL A 44 1.97 -7.15 -1.21
N ASN A 45 1.93 -6.44 -2.34
CA ASN A 45 2.61 -6.81 -3.56
C ASN A 45 3.89 -5.98 -3.71
N VAL A 46 4.99 -6.64 -4.07
CA VAL A 46 6.29 -6.00 -4.27
C VAL A 46 6.69 -6.24 -5.70
N GLY A 47 6.58 -5.19 -6.52
CA GLY A 47 6.89 -5.29 -7.93
C GLY A 47 8.40 -5.30 -8.18
N LYS A 48 8.76 -5.70 -9.40
CA LYS A 48 10.14 -5.56 -9.89
C LYS A 48 10.43 -4.07 -10.15
N PRO A 49 11.58 -3.53 -9.70
CA PRO A 49 11.98 -2.18 -10.09
C PRO A 49 12.09 -2.07 -11.61
N ALA A 50 11.70 -0.92 -12.17
CA ALA A 50 11.95 -0.62 -13.57
C ALA A 50 13.47 -0.61 -13.84
N PRO A 51 13.93 -0.99 -15.05
CA PRO A 51 15.35 -0.87 -15.42
C PRO A 51 15.88 0.53 -15.12
N GLY A 52 17.03 0.62 -14.44
CA GLY A 52 17.62 1.89 -14.02
C GLY A 52 17.02 2.52 -12.74
N LYS A 53 16.00 1.91 -12.11
CA LYS A 53 15.49 2.32 -10.80
C LYS A 53 15.85 1.28 -9.73
N PHE A 54 16.30 1.76 -8.56
CA PHE A 54 16.65 0.91 -7.43
C PHE A 54 15.47 0.62 -6.48
N ILE A 55 14.46 1.50 -6.47
CA ILE A 55 13.32 1.39 -5.56
C ILE A 55 12.26 0.47 -6.17
N ALA A 56 11.97 -0.64 -5.48
CA ALA A 56 10.87 -1.53 -5.84
C ALA A 56 9.52 -0.84 -5.55
N PRO A 57 8.56 -0.87 -6.49
CA PRO A 57 7.21 -0.39 -6.21
C PRO A 57 6.53 -1.34 -5.23
N VAL A 58 6.00 -0.79 -4.14
CA VAL A 58 5.20 -1.54 -3.17
C VAL A 58 3.75 -1.15 -3.35
N GLU A 59 2.87 -2.14 -3.45
CA GLU A 59 1.42 -1.94 -3.51
C GLU A 59 0.79 -2.62 -2.30
N ASN A 60 0.11 -1.84 -1.48
CA ASN A 60 -0.62 -2.36 -0.33
C ASN A 60 -2.11 -2.38 -0.66
N TRP A 61 -2.65 -3.57 -0.77
CA TRP A 61 -4.05 -3.77 -1.10
C TRP A 61 -4.87 -3.80 0.17
N VAL A 62 -5.90 -2.96 0.22
CA VAL A 62 -6.80 -2.84 1.36
C VAL A 62 -8.23 -2.93 0.88
N THR A 63 -9.10 -3.44 1.73
CA THR A 63 -10.56 -3.36 1.58
C THR A 63 -11.06 -2.27 2.53
N PRO A 64 -11.37 -1.05 2.03
CA PRO A 64 -12.01 -0.03 2.84
C PRO A 64 -13.36 -0.52 3.35
N LYS A 65 -13.78 -0.08 4.54
CA LYS A 65 -15.11 -0.44 5.07
C LYS A 65 -16.24 0.19 4.26
N SER A 66 -15.94 1.25 3.52
CA SER A 66 -16.90 1.97 2.70
C SER A 66 -16.94 1.52 1.23
N ALA A 67 -16.30 0.38 0.90
CA ALA A 67 -16.24 -0.15 -0.47
C ALA A 67 -17.48 -0.98 -0.85
#